data_AF-A0A752IVU9-F1
#
_entry.id   AF-A0A752IVU9-F1
#
_cell.length_a   1.000
_cell.length_b   1.000
_cell.length_c   1.000
_cell.angle_alpha   90.00
_cell.angle_beta   90.00
_cell.angle_gamma   90.00
#
_symmetry.space_group_name_H-M   'P 1'
#
loop_
_entity.id
_entity.type
_entity.pdbx_description
1 polymer ?
#
loop_
_entity_poly.entity_id
_entity_poly.type
_entity_poly.pdbx_seq_one_letter_code
_entity_poly.pdbx_strand_id
1 'polypeptide(L)' 'MMPETGNALLCLALGVALLLSVYPLWGVARGDARMMASARLFAWLLFLCVAGAF' A
#
# COMPACT_ATOMS: atom_id res chain seq x y z
N MET A 1 7.22 -14.13 18.69
CA MET A 1 7.81 -13.94 17.34
C MET A 1 7.74 -15.26 16.60
N MET A 2 6.66 -15.52 15.86
CA MET A 2 6.74 -16.46 14.75
C MET A 2 7.17 -15.61 13.54
N PRO A 3 8.43 -15.72 13.06
CA PRO A 3 8.98 -14.81 12.04
C PRO A 3 8.22 -14.85 10.71
N GLU A 4 7.39 -15.87 10.49
CA GLU A 4 6.68 -16.14 9.24
C GLU A 4 5.57 -15.11 8.98
N THR A 5 4.72 -14.82 9.99
CA THR A 5 3.55 -13.95 9.81
C THR A 5 3.95 -12.48 9.71
N GLY A 6 4.86 -12.02 10.57
CA GLY A 6 5.37 -10.64 10.51
C GLY A 6 6.10 -10.36 9.20
N ASN A 7 6.96 -11.28 8.75
CA ASN A 7 7.67 -11.12 7.47
C ASN A 7 6.71 -11.16 6.27
N ALA A 8 5.66 -12.00 6.31
CA ALA A 8 4.62 -12.00 5.29
C ALA A 8 3.87 -10.65 5.23
N LEU A 9 3.53 -10.06 6.38
CA LEU A 9 2.88 -8.75 6.45
C LEU A 9 3.80 -7.63 5.96
N LEU A 10 5.11 -7.67 6.26
CA LEU A 10 6.08 -6.72 5.73
C LEU A 10 6.25 -6.85 4.21
N CYS A 11 6.24 -8.07 3.68
CA CYS A 11 6.27 -8.30 2.23
C CYS A 11 5.01 -7.72 1.55
N LEU A 12 3.83 -7.93 2.14
CA LEU A 12 2.59 -7.31 1.67
C LEU A 12 2.66 -5.78 1.78
N ALA A 13 3.16 -5.24 2.88
CA ALA A 13 3.35 -3.80 3.04
C ALA A 13 4.23 -3.22 1.94
N LEU A 14 5.34 -3.90 1.58
CA LEU A 14 6.20 -3.48 0.49
C LEU A 14 5.46 -3.44 -0.85
N GLY A 15 4.70 -4.50 -1.19
CA GLY A 15 3.90 -4.54 -2.42
C GLY A 15 2.86 -3.42 -2.48
N VAL A 16 2.19 -3.14 -1.36
CA VAL A 16 1.19 -2.07 -1.25
C VAL A 16 1.85 -0.69 -1.35
N ALA A 17 3.03 -0.50 -0.77
CA ALA A 17 3.79 0.74 -0.89
C ALA A 17 4.21 1.02 -2.35
N LEU A 18 4.61 -0.02 -3.08
CA LEU A 18 4.92 0.11 -4.51
C LEU A 18 3.67 0.46 -5.33
N LEU A 19 2.53 -0.18 -5.06
CA LEU A 19 1.25 0.17 -5.70
C LEU A 19 0.83 1.60 -5.39
N LEU A 20 0.94 2.01 -4.12
CA LEU A 20 0.65 3.37 -3.68
C LEU A 20 1.56 4.40 -4.35
N SER A 21 2.81 4.04 -4.65
CA SER A 21 3.72 4.93 -5.37
C SER A 21 3.32 5.07 -6.84
N VAL A 22 3.05 3.98 -7.55
CA VAL A 22 2.85 4.03 -9.00
C VAL A 22 1.42 4.39 -9.41
N TYR A 23 0.42 3.77 -8.78
CA TYR A 23 -0.97 3.82 -9.26
C TYR A 23 -1.63 5.21 -9.17
N PRO A 24 -1.59 5.93 -8.02
CA PRO A 24 -2.16 7.26 -7.95
C PRO A 24 -1.35 8.31 -8.72
N LEU A 25 -0.02 8.15 -8.85
CA LEU A 25 0.82 9.01 -9.69
C LEU A 25 0.46 8.88 -11.18
N TRP A 26 0.16 7.65 -11.63
CA TRP A 26 -0.38 7.44 -12.97
C TRP A 26 -1.73 8.14 -13.16
N GLY A 27 -2.58 8.13 -12.12
CA GLY A 27 -3.81 8.91 -12.07
C GLY A 27 -3.60 10.42 -12.24
N VAL A 28 -2.56 10.97 -11.63
CA VAL A 28 -2.15 12.38 -11.83
C VAL A 28 -1.77 12.65 -13.28
N ALA A 29 -0.96 11.78 -13.88
CA ALA A 29 -0.52 11.95 -15.27
C ALA A 29 -1.68 11.90 -16.28
N ARG A 30 -2.74 11.13 -15.98
CA ARG A 30 -3.93 11.02 -16.83
C ARG A 30 -5.07 11.99 -16.50
N GLY A 31 -5.00 12.68 -15.36
CA GLY A 31 -6.11 13.48 -14.84
C GLY A 31 -7.28 12.64 -14.29
N ASP A 32 -7.05 11.37 -13.98
CA ASP A 32 -8.07 10.43 -13.49
C ASP A 32 -8.25 10.55 -11.97
N ALA A 33 -9.26 11.31 -11.54
CA ALA A 33 -9.58 11.50 -10.12
C ALA A 33 -9.88 10.19 -9.37
N ARG A 34 -10.40 9.17 -10.07
CA ARG A 34 -10.66 7.84 -9.49
C ARG A 34 -9.37 7.15 -9.05
N MET A 35 -8.32 7.25 -9.85
CA MET A 35 -7.02 6.67 -9.55
C MET A 35 -6.35 7.43 -8.39
N MET A 36 -6.49 8.75 -8.33
CA MET A 36 -6.01 9.54 -7.18
C MET A 36 -6.71 9.16 -5.87
N ALA A 37 -8.04 8.95 -5.90
CA ALA A 37 -8.81 8.58 -4.70
C ALA A 37 -8.38 7.22 -4.11
N SER A 38 -7.89 6.30 -4.95
CA SER A 38 -7.37 5.01 -4.50
C SER A 38 -6.13 5.11 -3.61
N ALA A 39 -5.39 6.23 -3.65
CA ALA A 39 -4.24 6.48 -2.79
C ALA A 39 -4.59 6.38 -1.31
N ARG A 40 -5.76 6.89 -0.91
CA ARG A 40 -6.19 6.86 0.49
C ARG A 40 -6.48 5.44 0.95
N LEU A 41 -7.02 4.61 0.08
CA LEU A 41 -7.34 3.21 0.35
C LEU A 41 -6.04 2.40 0.51
N PHE A 42 -5.08 2.58 -0.40
CA PHE A 42 -3.77 1.95 -0.31
C PHE A 42 -2.96 2.41 0.91
N ALA A 43 -3.03 3.69 1.30
CA ALA A 43 -2.36 4.18 2.50
C ALA A 43 -2.90 3.52 3.79
N TRP A 44 -4.22 3.35 3.89
CA TRP A 44 -4.83 2.60 5.01
C TRP A 44 -4.39 1.14 5.03
N LEU A 45 -4.33 0.50 3.87
CA LEU A 45 -3.95 -0.90 3.74
C LEU A 45 -2.47 -1.12 4.08
N LEU A 46 -1.59 -0.18 3.70
CA LEU A 46 -0.19 -0.15 4.09
C LEU A 46 -0.04 -0.01 5.61
N PHE A 47 -0.79 0.92 6.21
CA PHE A 47 -0.78 1.13 7.65
C PHE A 47 -1.18 -0.14 8.41
N LEU A 48 -2.24 -0.82 7.98
CA LEU A 48 -2.68 -2.07 8.60
C LEU A 48 -1.64 -3.20 8.47
N CYS A 49 -1.00 -3.33 7.30
CA CYS A 49 0.05 -4.34 7.10
C CYS A 49 1.27 -4.08 8.00
N VAL A 50 1.69 -2.82 8.12
CA VAL A 50 2.82 -2.46 8.99
C VAL A 50 2.43 -2.62 10.46
N ALA A 51 1.26 -2.12 10.88
CA ALA A 51 0.80 -2.21 12.26
C ALA A 51 0.60 -3.67 12.72
N GLY A 52 0.11 -4.55 11.86
CA GLY A 52 -0.03 -5.98 12.20
C GLY A 52 1.28 -6.78 12.16
N ALA A 53 2.36 -6.21 11.61
CA ALA A 53 3.66 -6.86 11.55
C ALA A 53 4.46 -6.78 12.87
N PHE A 54 4.07 -5.88 13.78
CA PHE A 54 4.70 -5.63 15.08
C PHE A 54 3.78 -6.03 16.23
#